data_AF-N9NEU5-F1
#
_entry.id   AF-N9NEU5-F1
#
_cell.length_a   1.000
_cell.length_b   1.000
_cell.length_c   1.000
_cell.angle_alpha   90.00
_cell.angle_beta   90.00
_cell.angle_gamma   90.00
#
_symmetry.space_group_name_H-M   'P 1'
#
loop_
_entity.id
_entity.type
_entity.pdbx_description
1 polymer ?
#
loop_
_entity_poly.entity_id
_entity_poly.type
_entity_poly.pdbx_seq_one_letter_code
_entity_poly.pdbx_strand_id
1 'polypeptide(L)'
;MLKIKPIQKNNTFSVFSDHNINQEYIRVRQYKNSDNETKNTFHFENIKNNKTVGYYSLSHSIALDDESDVKDLMICLDGLFIEDAYREDDEWFEIFLLHLNSEIEKIITSTDLGDSPIIQVFSEQEPWLEALNWAVQTACDDQGILYESLAISE
;
A
#
# COMPACT_ATOMS: atom_id res chain seq x y z
N MET A 1 -10.48 6.08 -20.06
CA MET A 1 -9.28 5.22 -20.10
C MET A 1 -8.05 5.90 -19.52
N LEU A 2 -7.78 5.54 -18.27
CA LEU A 2 -6.62 5.92 -17.49
C LEU A 2 -5.55 4.82 -17.56
N LYS A 3 -4.31 5.15 -17.19
CA LYS A 3 -3.25 4.18 -16.91
C LYS A 3 -2.50 4.60 -15.65
N ILE A 4 -1.97 3.64 -14.92
CA ILE A 4 -1.15 3.89 -13.73
C ILE A 4 0.31 3.64 -14.08
N LYS A 5 1.20 4.52 -13.61
CA LYS A 5 2.64 4.41 -13.82
C LYS A 5 3.42 4.74 -12.54
N PRO A 6 4.58 4.10 -12.31
CA PRO A 6 5.45 4.46 -11.20
C PRO A 6 6.05 5.85 -11.39
N ILE A 7 6.23 6.58 -10.30
CA ILE A 7 7.00 7.82 -10.25
C ILE A 7 8.42 7.47 -9.82
N GLN A 8 9.39 7.66 -10.70
CA GLN A 8 10.80 7.57 -10.31
C GLN A 8 11.16 8.77 -9.41
N LYS A 9 11.92 8.52 -8.33
CA LYS A 9 12.36 9.49 -7.29
C LYS A 9 12.95 10.82 -7.80
N ASN A 10 13.18 10.99 -9.10
CA ASN A 10 13.79 12.17 -9.70
C ASN A 10 12.82 13.24 -10.24
N ASN A 11 11.49 13.07 -10.17
CA ASN A 11 10.55 14.08 -10.66
C ASN A 11 9.54 14.55 -9.59
N THR A 12 9.83 15.73 -9.03
CA THR A 12 8.91 16.83 -8.73
C THR A 12 7.41 16.48 -8.57
N PHE A 13 7.03 15.94 -7.41
CA PHE A 13 5.83 16.46 -6.74
C PHE A 13 6.23 16.84 -5.32
N SER A 14 6.03 18.10 -4.97
CA SER A 14 6.19 18.63 -3.61
C SER A 14 4.93 18.42 -2.76
N VAL A 15 4.11 17.42 -3.12
CA VAL A 15 2.82 17.07 -2.48
C VAL A 15 2.81 15.60 -2.05
N PHE A 16 3.98 14.98 -1.95
CA PHE A 16 4.06 13.66 -1.35
C PHE A 16 3.91 13.83 0.15
N SER A 17 2.90 13.17 0.70
CA SER A 17 2.73 13.03 2.14
C SER A 17 4.05 12.55 2.75
N ASP A 18 4.63 13.38 3.61
CA ASP A 18 5.76 13.06 4.49
C ASP A 18 5.32 12.09 5.62
N HIS A 19 4.14 11.46 5.52
CA HIS A 19 3.69 10.46 6.48
C HIS A 19 4.74 9.35 6.55
N ASN A 20 5.33 9.26 7.73
CA ASN A 20 6.43 8.40 8.06
C ASN A 20 5.82 7.20 8.76
N ILE A 21 5.40 6.19 8.00
CA ILE A 21 4.74 4.99 8.50
C ILE A 21 5.54 4.34 9.63
N ASN A 22 6.87 4.50 9.61
CA ASN A 22 7.71 4.05 10.73
C ASN A 22 7.23 4.58 12.09
N GLN A 23 6.75 5.82 12.21
CA GLN A 23 6.29 6.36 13.50
C GLN A 23 4.95 5.77 13.94
N GLU A 24 4.03 5.54 13.01
CA GLU A 24 2.73 4.94 13.31
C GLU A 24 2.86 3.44 13.62
N TYR A 25 3.75 2.75 12.90
CA TYR A 25 4.09 1.36 13.15
C TYR A 25 4.79 1.16 14.51
N ILE A 26 5.69 2.07 14.89
CA ILE A 26 6.31 2.09 16.24
C ILE A 26 5.27 2.40 17.33
N ARG A 27 4.30 3.29 17.06
CA ARG A 27 3.26 3.69 18.04
C ARG A 27 2.32 2.55 18.40
N VAL A 28 1.89 1.76 17.43
CA VAL A 28 0.85 0.73 17.63
C VAL A 28 1.42 -0.55 18.26
N ARG A 29 2.68 -0.92 18.01
CA ARG A 29 3.21 -2.23 18.41
C ARG A 29 4.52 -2.23 19.24
N GLN A 30 5.20 -1.09 19.44
CA GLN A 30 6.47 -1.00 20.20
C GLN A 30 7.66 -1.85 19.68
N TYR A 31 7.64 -2.33 18.42
CA TYR A 31 8.73 -3.13 17.85
C TYR A 31 9.96 -2.30 17.40
N LYS A 32 11.12 -2.95 17.28
CA LYS A 32 12.32 -2.38 16.65
C LYS A 32 12.24 -2.56 15.13
N ASN A 33 12.56 -1.51 14.36
CA ASN A 33 12.68 -1.60 12.91
C ASN A 33 13.66 -2.71 12.52
N SER A 34 13.20 -3.67 11.71
CA SER A 34 14.07 -4.72 11.16
C SER A 34 14.61 -4.35 9.78
N ASP A 35 13.83 -3.60 8.96
CA ASP A 35 14.21 -3.11 7.64
C ASP A 35 13.81 -1.64 7.41
N ASN A 36 14.39 -1.02 6.37
CA ASN A 36 13.98 0.33 5.94
C ASN A 36 12.64 0.27 5.22
N GLU A 37 11.73 1.20 5.53
CA GLU A 37 10.48 1.42 4.80
C GLU A 37 10.75 1.55 3.29
N THR A 38 10.04 0.76 2.49
CA THR A 38 10.02 0.89 1.03
C THR A 38 8.73 1.58 0.62
N LYS A 39 8.88 2.76 0.02
CA LYS A 39 7.79 3.60 -0.47
C LYS A 39 7.81 3.70 -1.98
N ASN A 40 6.71 3.29 -2.61
CA ASN A 40 6.48 3.41 -4.05
C ASN A 40 5.30 4.35 -4.31
N THR A 41 5.50 5.33 -5.18
CA THR A 41 4.45 6.25 -5.58
C THR A 41 4.11 6.08 -7.06
N PHE A 42 2.82 6.15 -7.36
CA PHE A 42 2.28 5.97 -8.70
C PHE A 42 1.41 7.16 -9.06
N HIS A 43 1.30 7.46 -10.36
CA HIS A 43 0.34 8.45 -10.87
C HIS A 43 -0.68 7.83 -11.82
N PHE A 44 -1.87 8.41 -11.83
CA PHE A 44 -2.88 8.18 -12.84
C PHE A 44 -2.62 9.13 -14.02
N GLU A 45 -2.51 8.60 -15.22
CA GLU A 45 -2.31 9.35 -16.46
C GLU A 45 -3.51 9.15 -17.40
N ASN A 46 -4.11 10.24 -17.87
CA ASN A 46 -5.12 10.18 -18.92
C ASN A 46 -4.44 9.86 -20.26
N ILE A 47 -4.84 8.74 -20.88
CA ILE A 47 -4.19 8.23 -22.10
C ILE A 47 -4.36 9.18 -23.30
N LYS A 48 -5.45 9.97 -23.34
CA LYS A 48 -5.75 10.84 -24.49
C LYS A 48 -4.82 12.05 -24.56
N ASN A 49 -4.40 12.58 -23.42
CA ASN A 49 -3.61 13.82 -23.34
C ASN A 49 -2.31 13.68 -22.52
N ASN A 50 -2.01 12.48 -22.02
CA ASN A 50 -0.88 12.15 -21.15
C ASN A 50 -0.77 13.06 -19.90
N LYS A 51 -1.88 13.65 -19.46
CA LYS A 51 -1.90 14.49 -18.26
C LYS A 51 -1.97 13.60 -17.02
N THR A 52 -1.16 13.90 -16.01
CA THR A 52 -1.34 13.34 -14.67
C THR A 52 -2.61 13.92 -14.04
N VAL A 53 -3.48 13.04 -13.55
CA VAL A 53 -4.81 13.40 -13.01
C VAL A 53 -5.04 12.87 -11.60
N GLY A 54 -4.04 12.22 -11.01
CA GLY A 54 -4.10 11.67 -9.67
C GLY A 54 -2.81 10.98 -9.29
N TYR A 55 -2.71 10.55 -8.04
CA TYR A 55 -1.61 9.74 -7.53
C TYR A 55 -2.07 8.82 -6.40
N TYR A 56 -1.28 7.79 -6.13
CA TYR A 56 -1.36 7.09 -4.86
C TYR A 56 0.02 6.60 -4.41
N SER A 57 0.22 6.40 -3.12
CA SER A 57 1.47 5.88 -2.55
C SER A 57 1.21 4.63 -1.73
N LEU A 58 1.98 3.58 -2.03
CA LEU A 58 1.97 2.32 -1.31
C LEU A 58 3.34 2.11 -0.69
N SER A 59 3.34 1.81 0.59
CA SER A 59 4.54 1.64 1.37
C SER A 59 4.45 0.36 2.17
N HIS A 60 5.59 -0.27 2.42
CA HIS A 60 5.64 -1.43 3.29
C HIS A 60 6.92 -1.47 4.12
N SER A 61 6.83 -2.15 5.26
CA SER A 61 7.94 -2.40 6.16
C SER A 61 7.78 -3.76 6.82
N ILE A 62 8.91 -4.36 7.18
CA ILE A 62 8.95 -5.63 7.91
C ILE A 62 9.45 -5.32 9.32
N ALA A 63 8.72 -5.81 10.32
CA ALA A 63 9.23 -5.94 11.68
C ALA A 63 9.44 -7.41 12.03
N LEU A 64 10.34 -7.62 12.99
CA LEU A 64 10.53 -8.90 13.64
C LEU A 64 9.92 -8.79 15.04
N ASP A 65 9.09 -9.76 15.40
CA ASP A 65 8.66 -9.93 16.77
C ASP A 65 9.81 -10.50 17.61
N ASP A 66 10.30 -9.72 18.58
CA ASP A 66 11.41 -10.06 19.47
C ASP A 66 11.15 -11.36 20.28
N GLU A 67 9.89 -11.77 20.44
CA GLU A 67 9.51 -12.95 21.24
C GLU A 67 9.29 -14.22 20.43
N SER A 68 9.03 -14.12 19.12
CA SER A 68 8.53 -15.26 18.34
C SER A 68 9.25 -15.55 17.02
N ASP A 69 10.31 -14.79 16.66
CA ASP A 69 10.98 -14.86 15.34
C ASP A 69 10.00 -14.72 14.15
N VAL A 70 8.76 -14.29 14.41
CA VAL A 70 7.72 -14.06 13.40
C VAL A 70 8.00 -12.74 12.70
N LYS A 71 7.94 -12.78 11.36
CA LYS A 71 7.99 -11.58 10.52
C LYS A 71 6.59 -10.99 10.39
N ASP A 72 6.46 -9.72 10.72
CA ASP A 72 5.25 -8.93 10.54
C ASP A 72 5.48 -7.98 9.34
N LEU A 73 4.64 -8.09 8.32
CA LEU A 73 4.65 -7.22 7.15
C LEU A 73 3.52 -6.21 7.29
N MET A 74 3.88 -4.93 7.42
CA MET A 74 2.91 -3.84 7.34
C MET A 74 2.88 -3.28 5.93
N ILE A 75 1.67 -3.16 5.38
CA ILE A 75 1.40 -2.51 4.10
C ILE A 75 0.52 -1.30 4.36
N CYS A 76 0.93 -0.13 3.89
CA CYS A 76 0.22 1.12 4.08
C CYS A 76 -0.12 1.81 2.77
N LEU A 77 -1.35 2.28 2.66
CA LEU A 77 -1.80 3.21 1.62
C LEU A 77 -1.75 4.64 2.17
N ASP A 78 -0.61 5.29 1.96
CA ASP A 78 -0.22 6.62 2.51
C ASP A 78 -1.01 7.80 1.93
N GLY A 79 -1.60 7.60 0.76
CA GLY A 79 -2.28 8.67 0.07
C GLY A 79 -2.86 8.18 -1.22
N LEU A 80 -4.07 8.65 -1.50
CA LEU A 80 -4.78 8.45 -2.75
C LEU A 80 -5.47 9.76 -3.10
N PHE A 81 -5.22 10.25 -4.29
CA PHE A 81 -5.85 11.45 -4.83
C PHE A 81 -6.15 11.25 -6.31
N ILE A 82 -7.33 11.70 -6.73
CA ILE A 82 -7.70 11.79 -8.13
C ILE A 82 -8.56 13.03 -8.34
N GLU A 83 -8.31 13.75 -9.44
CA GLU A 83 -9.05 14.96 -9.84
C GLU A 83 -10.56 14.67 -9.92
N ASP A 84 -11.40 15.59 -9.41
CA ASP A 84 -12.85 15.38 -9.32
C ASP A 84 -13.51 15.02 -10.67
N ALA A 85 -13.00 15.59 -11.77
CA ALA A 85 -13.49 15.29 -13.12
C ALA A 85 -13.35 13.81 -13.54
N TYR A 86 -12.56 13.03 -12.80
CA TYR A 86 -12.40 11.59 -13.01
C TYR A 86 -13.06 10.76 -11.90
N ARG A 87 -13.50 11.35 -10.79
CA ARG A 87 -14.10 10.61 -9.66
C ARG A 87 -15.47 10.03 -9.98
N GLU A 88 -16.23 10.71 -10.84
CA GLU A 88 -17.59 10.33 -11.24
C GLU A 88 -17.62 9.17 -12.26
N ASP A 89 -16.46 8.71 -12.71
CA ASP A 89 -16.29 7.62 -13.68
C ASP A 89 -15.75 6.38 -12.96
N ASP A 90 -16.58 5.37 -12.67
CA ASP A 90 -16.19 4.16 -11.93
C ASP A 90 -14.94 3.45 -12.51
N GLU A 91 -14.59 3.70 -13.79
CA GLU A 91 -13.40 3.17 -14.47
C GLU A 91 -12.10 3.45 -13.70
N TRP A 92 -11.96 4.59 -13.02
CA TRP A 92 -10.72 4.90 -12.30
C TRP A 92 -10.48 3.96 -11.12
N PHE A 93 -11.56 3.61 -10.41
CA PHE A 93 -11.50 2.81 -9.19
C PHE A 93 -11.20 1.35 -9.53
N GLU A 94 -11.79 0.81 -10.59
CA GLU A 94 -11.46 -0.52 -11.10
C GLU A 94 -9.98 -0.62 -11.51
N ILE A 95 -9.48 0.36 -12.26
CA ILE A 95 -8.06 0.42 -12.66
C ILE A 95 -7.15 0.51 -11.43
N PHE A 96 -7.55 1.29 -10.43
CA PHE A 96 -6.83 1.40 -9.17
C PHE A 96 -6.77 0.07 -8.43
N LEU A 97 -7.91 -0.62 -8.22
CA LEU A 97 -7.96 -1.89 -7.50
C LEU A 97 -7.14 -2.99 -8.19
N LEU A 98 -7.23 -3.09 -9.51
CA LEU A 98 -6.43 -4.05 -10.29
C LEU A 98 -4.93 -3.81 -10.13
N HIS A 99 -4.52 -2.55 -10.19
CA HIS A 99 -3.11 -2.19 -10.04
C HIS A 99 -2.64 -2.36 -8.58
N LEU A 100 -3.46 -1.97 -7.59
CA LEU A 100 -3.17 -2.15 -6.17
C LEU A 100 -2.95 -3.63 -5.84
N ASN A 101 -3.83 -4.51 -6.29
CA ASN A 101 -3.69 -5.96 -6.09
C ASN A 101 -2.36 -6.47 -6.69
N SER A 102 -2.03 -6.09 -7.93
CA SER A 102 -0.77 -6.49 -8.55
C SER A 102 0.47 -6.00 -7.80
N GLU A 103 0.44 -4.79 -7.23
CA GLU A 103 1.56 -4.28 -6.43
C GLU A 103 1.69 -4.99 -5.08
N ILE A 104 0.57 -5.33 -4.44
CA ILE A 104 0.57 -6.08 -3.19
C ILE A 104 1.07 -7.51 -3.40
N GLU A 105 0.61 -8.19 -4.44
CA GLU A 105 1.10 -9.51 -4.82
C GLU A 105 2.63 -9.49 -5.01
N LYS A 106 3.16 -8.46 -5.70
CA LYS A 106 4.62 -8.27 -5.85
C LYS A 106 5.30 -8.09 -4.51
N ILE A 107 4.75 -7.29 -3.60
CA ILE A 107 5.34 -7.09 -2.26
C ILE A 107 5.40 -8.43 -1.52
N ILE A 108 4.28 -9.14 -1.42
CA ILE A 108 4.18 -10.40 -0.70
C ILE A 108 5.11 -11.47 -1.29
N THR A 109 5.17 -11.59 -2.62
CA THR A 109 5.98 -12.62 -3.29
C THR A 109 7.47 -12.31 -3.36
N SER A 110 7.85 -11.03 -3.35
CA SER A 110 9.27 -10.63 -3.37
C SER A 110 9.87 -10.45 -1.99
N THR A 111 9.04 -10.40 -0.96
CA THR A 111 9.49 -10.28 0.44
C THR A 111 9.72 -11.66 1.04
N ASP A 112 10.88 -11.86 1.66
CA ASP A 112 11.12 -13.06 2.46
C ASP A 112 10.35 -12.95 3.79
N LEU A 113 9.18 -13.57 3.83
CA LEU A 113 8.23 -13.50 4.93
C LEU A 113 8.33 -14.66 5.94
N GLY A 114 9.16 -15.67 5.67
CA GLY A 114 9.24 -16.89 6.50
C GLY A 114 7.95 -17.72 6.47
N ASP A 115 7.81 -18.64 7.43
CA ASP A 115 6.80 -19.71 7.39
C ASP A 115 5.40 -19.28 7.88
N SER A 116 5.30 -18.18 8.64
CA SER A 116 4.04 -17.71 9.24
C SER A 116 4.01 -16.18 9.39
N PRO A 117 4.00 -15.41 8.29
CA PRO A 117 3.97 -13.96 8.42
C PRO A 117 2.62 -13.47 8.95
N ILE A 118 2.66 -12.41 9.75
CA ILE A 118 1.48 -11.61 10.05
C ILE A 118 1.48 -10.47 9.05
N ILE A 119 0.37 -10.26 8.33
CA ILE A 119 0.25 -9.17 7.37
C ILE A 119 -0.77 -8.16 7.88
N GLN A 120 -0.32 -6.94 8.13
CA GLN A 120 -1.14 -5.85 8.59
C GLN A 120 -1.33 -4.81 7.50
N VAL A 121 -2.45 -4.10 7.61
CA VAL A 121 -2.79 -3.03 6.70
C VAL A 121 -3.13 -1.75 7.45
N PHE A 122 -2.71 -0.62 6.89
CA PHE A 122 -3.04 0.70 7.42
C PHE A 122 -3.40 1.67 6.30
N SER A 123 -4.37 2.53 6.56
CA SER A 123 -4.65 3.71 5.74
C SER A 123 -5.30 4.79 6.61
N GLU A 124 -4.93 6.05 6.38
CA GLU A 124 -5.50 7.19 7.12
C GLU A 124 -6.98 7.48 6.77
N GLN A 125 -7.53 6.87 5.72
CA GLN A 125 -8.92 7.11 5.29
C GLN A 125 -9.67 5.79 5.20
N GLU A 126 -10.80 5.67 5.90
CA GLU A 126 -11.57 4.42 6.00
C GLU A 126 -11.91 3.74 4.66
N PRO A 127 -12.38 4.44 3.60
CA PRO A 127 -12.70 3.78 2.33
C PRO A 127 -11.49 3.12 1.67
N TRP A 128 -10.29 3.66 1.94
CA TRP A 128 -9.04 3.15 1.40
C TRP A 128 -8.52 1.97 2.20
N LEU A 129 -8.83 1.92 3.49
CA LEU A 129 -8.55 0.76 4.32
C LEU A 129 -9.33 -0.47 3.85
N GLU A 130 -10.60 -0.32 3.47
CA GLU A 130 -11.41 -1.43 2.93
C GLU A 130 -10.83 -1.96 1.61
N ALA A 131 -10.52 -1.07 0.67
CA ALA A 131 -9.88 -1.43 -0.60
C ALA A 131 -8.53 -2.13 -0.40
N LEU A 132 -7.72 -1.64 0.55
CA LEU A 132 -6.43 -2.22 0.89
C LEU A 132 -6.58 -3.60 1.53
N ASN A 133 -7.49 -3.77 2.49
CA ASN A 133 -7.81 -5.08 3.10
C ASN A 133 -8.19 -6.09 2.03
N TRP A 134 -9.09 -5.73 1.11
CA TRP A 134 -9.54 -6.63 0.04
C TRP A 134 -8.39 -7.06 -0.87
N ALA A 135 -7.53 -6.12 -1.26
CA ALA A 135 -6.39 -6.40 -2.12
C ALA A 135 -5.33 -7.28 -1.41
N VAL A 136 -5.05 -7.04 -0.13
CA VAL A 136 -4.15 -7.89 0.67
C VAL A 136 -4.74 -9.29 0.87
N GLN A 137 -6.01 -9.39 1.24
CA GLN A 137 -6.65 -10.69 1.44
C GLN A 137 -6.60 -11.54 0.16
N THR A 138 -6.92 -10.93 -0.98
CA THR A 138 -6.85 -11.62 -2.29
C THR A 138 -5.44 -12.14 -2.57
N ALA A 139 -4.42 -11.29 -2.40
CA ALA A 139 -3.04 -11.69 -2.63
C ALA A 139 -2.55 -12.77 -1.65
N CYS A 140 -2.97 -12.72 -0.39
CA CYS A 140 -2.68 -13.77 0.60
C CYS A 140 -3.33 -15.11 0.22
N ASP A 141 -4.62 -15.09 -0.17
CA ASP A 141 -5.37 -16.27 -0.59
C ASP A 141 -4.72 -16.94 -1.81
N ASP A 142 -4.29 -16.15 -2.81
CA ASP A 142 -3.60 -16.64 -4.00
C ASP A 142 -2.23 -17.29 -3.69
N GLN A 143 -1.57 -16.86 -2.62
CA GLN A 143 -0.29 -17.41 -2.16
C GLN A 143 -0.42 -18.48 -1.06
N GLY A 144 -1.64 -18.77 -0.59
CA GLY A 144 -1.89 -19.69 0.52
C GLY A 144 -1.34 -19.21 1.87
N ILE A 145 -1.20 -17.90 2.05
CA ILE A 145 -0.72 -17.27 3.28
C ILE A 145 -1.90 -17.01 4.21
N LEU A 146 -1.77 -17.35 5.49
CA LEU A 146 -2.77 -17.02 6.49
C LEU A 146 -2.80 -15.51 6.69
N TYR A 147 -3.90 -14.87 6.27
CA TYR A 147 -4.09 -13.44 6.50
C TYR A 147 -4.74 -13.20 7.87
N GLU A 148 -4.02 -12.50 8.75
CA GLU A 148 -4.57 -12.00 10.02
C GLU A 148 -4.58 -10.47 10.00
N SER A 149 -5.72 -9.89 9.62
CA SER A 149 -5.92 -8.44 9.67
C SER A 149 -6.08 -7.99 11.12
N LEU A 150 -5.09 -7.24 11.61
CA LEU A 150 -5.28 -6.39 12.77
C LEU A 150 -5.68 -5.00 12.25
N ALA A 151 -6.97 -4.72 12.24
CA ALA A 151 -7.46 -3.37 12.03
C ALA A 151 -6.94 -2.49 13.18
N ILE A 152 -6.16 -1.47 12.85
CA ILE A 152 -5.76 -0.44 13.81
C ILE A 152 -7.02 0.39 14.10
N SER A 153 -7.74 0.05 15.17
CA SER A 153 -8.79 0.91 15.71
C SER A 153 -8.16 2.04 16.51
N GLU A 154 -8.53 3.29 16.22
CA GLU A 154 -8.10 4.49 16.97
C GLU A 154 -8.27 4.37 18.50
#